data_AF-A0A925VZY2-F1
#
_entry.id   AF-A0A925VZY2-F1
#
_cell.length_a   1.000
_cell.length_b   1.000
_cell.length_c   1.000
_cell.angle_alpha   90.00
_cell.angle_beta   90.00
_cell.angle_gamma   90.00
#
_symmetry.space_group_name_H-M   'P 1'
#
loop_
_entity.id
_entity.type
_entity.pdbx_description
1 polymer ?
#
loop_
_entity_poly.entity_id
_entity_poly.type
_entity_poly.pdbx_seq_one_letter_code
_entity_poly.pdbx_strand_id
1 'polypeptide(L)'
;MPRNDARTMTLLRQHARTATAFQVLAPGMSHWFAAHQQGDDSTATPARHHSTPGENDDCGMIGYADTGGAWVTAGEPIASRENTIAVAEMFVAHAHAMDKRVAFFATEGALAASPRFRRILIGEQPVWNPAEWAEVLRAHKSLREQLRRARAKGVKVRAVAHDDYTLDNALDALVQRWLATRPMPTMHFLVEMEPVVHRAERLLFVAERAGVPVGFLSMAPVAARNGWLFEHVLRDPAAPNGSAELLIDFAMRDLHARGVTWATLGLAPLAGNVAGWLRVARTTARPFFNFDGLASFKRKLRPTSWQAIYLVFPRERSSVMAMLDSLRAFAGESLLRFAAHTVLRGPAPLLRALELSLVPWTIALALWPAESWFPSPWVKWGWVAFDVMLLIGLRQLRQRWTRRLAVMIASAVSLDTALTFLQAATWNVSRVRTVLEVMMVIVACAAPALAAVVLWGAVRRRGTLRD
;
A
#
# COMPACT_ATOMS: atom_id res chain seq x y z
N MET A 1 -15.98 -2.63 22.36
CA MET A 1 -17.30 -2.18 21.88
C MET A 1 -17.46 -2.58 20.42
N PRO A 2 -18.68 -2.92 19.96
CA PRO A 2 -18.89 -3.24 18.56
C PRO A 2 -18.72 -1.99 17.67
N ARG A 3 -18.30 -2.23 16.42
CA ARG A 3 -18.26 -1.24 15.34
C ARG A 3 -19.65 -0.61 15.17
N ASN A 4 -19.71 0.71 15.05
CA ASN A 4 -20.93 1.47 14.83
C ASN A 4 -20.70 2.55 13.77
N ASP A 5 -21.07 2.25 12.52
CA ASP A 5 -20.78 3.11 11.37
C ASP A 5 -21.69 4.33 11.30
N ALA A 6 -22.94 4.20 11.75
CA ALA A 6 -23.89 5.32 11.78
C ALA A 6 -23.40 6.44 12.71
N ARG A 7 -23.01 6.07 13.94
CA ARG A 7 -22.44 7.00 14.93
C ARG A 7 -21.13 7.61 14.46
N THR A 8 -20.25 6.80 13.86
CA THR A 8 -19.00 7.28 13.27
C THR A 8 -19.25 8.26 12.13
N MET A 9 -20.25 8.03 11.28
CA MET A 9 -20.60 8.93 10.17
C MET A 9 -21.02 10.32 10.67
N THR A 10 -21.81 10.38 11.75
CA THR A 10 -22.20 11.66 12.38
C THR A 10 -20.97 12.45 12.81
N LEU A 11 -20.05 11.82 13.53
CA LEU A 11 -18.80 12.46 13.98
C LEU A 11 -17.89 12.84 12.80
N LEU A 12 -17.82 12.02 11.75
CA LEU A 12 -17.05 12.34 10.55
C LEU A 12 -17.57 13.62 9.88
N ARG A 13 -18.88 13.74 9.69
CA ARG A 13 -19.48 14.93 9.05
C ARG A 13 -19.19 16.22 9.83
N GLN A 14 -19.06 16.14 11.15
CA GLN A 14 -18.81 17.29 12.01
C GLN A 14 -17.32 17.60 12.21
N HIS A 15 -16.48 16.57 12.33
CA HIS A 15 -15.13 16.71 12.88
C HIS A 15 -14.02 16.10 12.00
N ALA A 16 -14.33 15.45 10.88
CA ALA A 16 -13.33 14.86 9.99
C ALA A 16 -12.44 15.93 9.32
N ARG A 17 -11.30 16.22 9.97
CA ARG A 17 -10.33 17.20 9.48
C ARG A 17 -9.12 16.57 8.81
N THR A 18 -8.77 15.34 9.18
CA THR A 18 -7.61 14.65 8.60
C THR A 18 -7.99 14.00 7.28
N ALA A 19 -7.09 14.03 6.29
CA ALA A 19 -7.34 13.43 4.98
C ALA A 19 -7.84 11.97 5.04
N THR A 20 -7.26 11.17 5.95
CA THR A 20 -7.56 9.75 6.13
C THR A 20 -8.75 9.48 7.06
N ALA A 21 -9.40 10.51 7.60
CA ALA A 21 -10.43 10.33 8.64
C ALA A 21 -11.57 9.42 8.17
N PHE A 22 -12.04 9.55 6.92
CA PHE A 22 -13.11 8.70 6.39
C PHE A 22 -12.74 7.21 6.35
N GLN A 23 -11.46 6.88 6.32
CA GLN A 23 -10.96 5.49 6.25
C GLN A 23 -11.18 4.71 7.55
N VAL A 24 -11.62 5.36 8.64
CA VAL A 24 -12.11 4.64 9.83
C VAL A 24 -13.27 3.70 9.52
N LEU A 25 -14.03 3.97 8.45
CA LEU A 25 -15.13 3.13 7.98
C LEU A 25 -14.69 1.95 7.10
N ALA A 26 -13.39 1.83 6.77
CA ALA A 26 -12.91 0.69 6.00
C ALA A 26 -13.17 -0.63 6.76
N PRO A 27 -13.34 -1.77 6.06
CA PRO A 27 -13.35 -3.07 6.71
C PRO A 27 -12.12 -3.31 7.59
N GLY A 28 -12.26 -4.17 8.59
CA GLY A 28 -11.18 -4.47 9.53
C GLY A 28 -10.87 -3.38 10.57
N MET A 29 -11.43 -2.18 10.42
CA MET A 29 -11.30 -1.11 11.42
C MET A 29 -12.20 -1.33 12.63
N SER A 30 -11.64 -1.13 13.82
CA SER A 30 -12.35 -1.10 15.09
C SER A 30 -12.64 0.33 15.51
N HIS A 31 -13.78 0.55 16.17
CA HIS A 31 -14.18 1.87 16.67
C HIS A 31 -14.07 1.93 18.19
N TRP A 32 -13.48 3.01 18.69
CA TRP A 32 -13.52 3.39 20.09
C TRP A 32 -14.11 4.80 20.22
N PHE A 33 -15.04 4.98 21.16
CA PHE A 33 -15.72 6.24 21.41
C PHE A 33 -15.37 6.73 22.82
N ALA A 34 -15.01 7.99 22.93
CA ALA A 34 -14.76 8.65 24.20
C ALA A 34 -16.08 9.16 24.76
N ALA A 35 -16.48 8.63 25.92
CA ALA A 35 -17.63 9.14 26.66
C ALA A 35 -17.28 10.47 27.33
N HIS A 36 -18.26 11.37 27.46
CA HIS A 36 -18.15 12.52 28.34
C HIS A 36 -17.88 12.03 29.78
N GLN A 37 -16.78 12.46 30.40
CA GLN A 37 -16.74 12.47 31.86
C GLN A 37 -17.74 13.55 32.28
N GLN A 38 -18.88 13.15 32.84
CA GLN A 38 -19.64 14.06 33.70
C GLN A 38 -18.70 14.46 34.83
N GLY A 39 -18.41 15.76 34.92
CA GLY A 39 -17.62 16.30 36.01
C GLY A 39 -18.25 15.88 37.34
N ASP A 40 -17.40 15.49 38.27
CA ASP A 40 -17.74 15.26 39.67
C ASP A 40 -18.11 16.61 40.32
N ASP A 41 -19.26 17.17 39.94
CA ASP A 41 -19.89 18.30 40.63
C ASP A 41 -20.99 17.72 41.52
N SER A 42 -20.56 17.23 42.68
CA SER A 42 -21.42 16.71 43.74
C SER A 42 -22.21 17.83 44.44
N THR A 43 -22.90 18.72 43.72
CA THR A 43 -23.82 19.72 44.32
C THR A 43 -24.93 20.19 43.36
N ALA A 44 -25.61 19.28 42.65
CA ALA A 44 -26.89 19.63 42.02
C ALA A 44 -27.91 18.49 42.04
N THR A 45 -29.05 18.77 42.68
CA THR A 45 -30.26 17.95 42.84
C THR A 45 -30.73 17.28 41.54
N PRO A 46 -31.19 16.01 41.57
CA PRO A 46 -31.56 15.28 40.35
C PRO A 46 -32.96 15.73 39.88
N ALA A 47 -33.01 16.62 38.90
CA ALA A 47 -34.23 16.83 38.12
C ALA A 47 -34.39 15.65 37.15
N ARG A 48 -35.44 14.86 37.35
CA ARG A 48 -35.82 13.75 36.46
C ARG A 48 -36.17 14.30 35.08
N HIS A 49 -35.27 14.12 34.12
CA HIS A 49 -35.62 14.06 32.70
C HIS A 49 -35.30 12.67 32.20
N HIS A 50 -36.33 11.98 31.70
CA HIS A 50 -36.17 10.79 30.89
C HIS A 50 -35.65 11.21 29.51
N SER A 51 -34.34 11.36 29.40
CA SER A 51 -33.64 11.38 28.13
C SER A 51 -33.15 9.96 27.83
N THR A 52 -33.55 9.45 26.67
CA THR A 52 -33.05 8.22 26.05
C THR A 52 -31.52 8.22 26.04
N PRO A 53 -30.83 7.17 26.50
CA PRO A 53 -29.38 7.08 26.40
C PRO A 53 -29.03 6.83 24.92
N GLY A 54 -28.61 7.85 24.17
CA GLY A 54 -28.34 7.59 22.76
C GLY A 54 -27.72 8.61 21.84
N GLU A 55 -27.71 9.94 22.09
CA GLU A 55 -27.45 10.84 20.95
C GLU A 55 -26.53 12.06 21.12
N ASN A 56 -25.96 12.37 22.30
CA ASN A 56 -25.10 13.57 22.41
C ASN A 56 -23.99 13.58 23.48
N ASP A 57 -23.59 12.42 24.03
CA ASP A 57 -22.63 12.34 25.15
C ASP A 57 -21.18 12.00 24.73
N ASP A 58 -20.83 12.10 23.45
CA ASP A 58 -19.47 11.76 22.99
C ASP A 58 -18.61 12.97 22.71
N CYS A 59 -17.43 13.00 23.31
CA CYS A 59 -16.45 14.05 23.06
C CYS A 59 -15.53 13.73 21.86
N GLY A 60 -15.57 12.51 21.31
CA GLY A 60 -14.85 12.12 20.10
C GLY A 60 -14.76 10.60 19.87
N MET A 61 -14.17 10.20 18.73
CA MET A 61 -13.94 8.80 18.41
C MET A 61 -12.59 8.55 17.72
N ILE A 62 -12.12 7.31 17.78
CA ILE A 62 -10.92 6.84 17.09
C ILE A 62 -11.23 5.54 16.36
N GLY A 63 -10.93 5.51 15.06
CA GLY A 63 -10.86 4.27 14.29
C GLY A 63 -9.43 3.73 14.27
N TYR A 64 -9.26 2.46 14.57
CA TYR A 64 -7.95 1.82 14.65
C TYR A 64 -7.94 0.37 14.12
N ALA A 65 -6.78 -0.07 13.65
CA ALA A 65 -6.50 -1.47 13.35
C ALA A 65 -5.80 -2.13 14.55
N ASP A 66 -6.24 -3.32 14.96
CA ASP A 66 -5.57 -4.14 15.96
C ASP A 66 -4.55 -5.08 15.30
N THR A 67 -3.28 -4.93 15.64
CA THR A 67 -2.16 -5.74 15.14
C THR A 67 -1.80 -6.91 16.05
N GLY A 68 -2.63 -7.18 17.07
CA GLY A 68 -2.36 -8.12 18.16
C GLY A 68 -1.58 -7.46 19.30
N GLY A 69 -0.46 -6.80 19.02
CA GLY A 69 0.36 -6.13 20.06
C GLY A 69 0.17 -4.61 20.16
N ALA A 70 -0.49 -4.00 19.19
CA ALA A 70 -0.66 -2.55 19.12
C ALA A 70 -1.94 -2.17 18.37
N TRP A 71 -2.48 -1.01 18.71
CA TRP A 71 -3.57 -0.33 18.01
C TRP A 71 -3.01 0.82 17.20
N VAL A 72 -3.22 0.78 15.89
CA VAL A 72 -2.73 1.80 14.95
C VAL A 72 -3.93 2.57 14.40
N THR A 73 -3.96 3.88 14.61
CA THR A 73 -5.13 4.71 14.28
C THR A 73 -5.06 5.28 12.86
N ALA A 74 -6.24 5.50 12.27
CA ALA A 74 -6.41 6.17 10.99
C ALA A 74 -6.46 7.70 11.15
N GLY A 75 -5.31 8.35 11.26
CA GLY A 75 -5.22 9.78 11.48
C GLY A 75 -5.36 10.18 12.96
N GLU A 76 -5.77 11.43 13.17
CA GLU A 76 -6.06 11.99 14.50
C GLU A 76 -7.43 11.53 15.00
N PRO A 77 -7.69 11.62 16.32
CA PRO A 77 -9.04 11.46 16.85
C PRO A 77 -10.04 12.35 16.11
N ILE A 78 -11.20 11.79 15.77
CA ILE A 78 -12.32 12.50 15.17
C ILE A 78 -13.09 13.12 16.33
N ALA A 79 -12.71 14.35 16.66
CA ALA A 79 -13.20 15.13 17.79
C ALA A 79 -13.14 16.63 17.46
N SER A 80 -13.74 17.46 18.31
CA SER A 80 -13.48 18.91 18.26
C SER A 80 -11.97 19.19 18.45
N ARG A 81 -11.53 20.36 17.98
CA ARG A 81 -10.10 20.72 18.02
C ARG A 81 -9.58 20.82 19.45
N GLU A 82 -10.45 21.25 20.36
CA GLU A 82 -10.22 21.40 21.79
C GLU A 82 -10.07 20.03 22.48
N ASN A 83 -10.89 19.06 22.07
CA ASN A 83 -10.92 17.73 22.70
C ASN A 83 -9.96 16.72 22.06
N THR A 84 -9.38 17.02 20.89
CA THR A 84 -8.53 16.07 20.14
C THR A 84 -7.41 15.47 21.01
N ILE A 85 -6.75 16.28 21.83
CA ILE A 85 -5.66 15.82 22.70
C ILE A 85 -6.18 14.96 23.85
N ALA A 86 -7.24 15.40 24.52
CA ALA A 86 -7.83 14.66 25.64
C ALA A 86 -8.33 13.28 25.18
N VAL A 87 -9.02 13.21 24.04
CA VAL A 87 -9.49 11.95 23.44
C VAL A 87 -8.32 11.02 23.10
N ALA A 88 -7.21 11.55 22.57
CA ALA A 88 -6.01 10.76 22.31
C ALA A 88 -5.43 10.17 23.60
N GLU A 89 -5.37 10.93 24.70
CA GLU A 89 -4.84 10.46 25.98
C GLU A 89 -5.74 9.41 26.62
N MET A 90 -7.06 9.61 26.60
CA MET A 90 -8.02 8.61 27.07
C MET A 90 -7.88 7.29 26.30
N PHE A 91 -7.69 7.36 24.98
CA PHE A 91 -7.47 6.16 24.17
C PHE A 91 -6.16 5.47 24.49
N VAL A 92 -5.08 6.23 24.70
CA VAL A 92 -3.79 5.66 25.11
C VAL A 92 -3.89 4.97 26.47
N ALA A 93 -4.59 5.56 27.43
CA ALA A 93 -4.86 4.94 28.73
C ALA A 93 -5.69 3.65 28.58
N HIS A 94 -6.73 3.69 27.75
CA HIS A 94 -7.56 2.52 27.47
C HIS A 94 -6.76 1.38 26.80
N ALA A 95 -5.93 1.70 25.82
CA ALA A 95 -5.05 0.73 25.16
C ALA A 95 -4.03 0.14 26.14
N HIS A 96 -3.45 0.97 27.02
CA HIS A 96 -2.51 0.52 28.05
C HIS A 96 -3.15 -0.46 29.02
N ALA A 97 -4.40 -0.23 29.44
CA ALA A 97 -5.15 -1.16 30.28
C ALA A 97 -5.39 -2.53 29.61
N MET A 98 -5.32 -2.59 28.27
CA MET A 98 -5.45 -3.80 27.46
C MET A 98 -4.08 -4.38 27.04
N ASP A 99 -2.97 -3.89 27.60
CA ASP A 99 -1.60 -4.21 27.23
C ASP A 99 -1.28 -3.98 25.73
N LYS A 100 -1.88 -2.93 25.15
CA LYS A 100 -1.70 -2.53 23.75
C LYS A 100 -0.85 -1.28 23.67
N ARG A 101 0.08 -1.27 22.69
CA ARG A 101 0.77 -0.04 22.27
C ARG A 101 -0.12 0.78 21.35
N VAL A 102 0.11 2.10 21.27
CA VAL A 102 -0.64 3.00 20.38
C VAL A 102 0.29 3.74 19.44
N ALA A 103 -0.10 3.81 18.18
CA ALA A 103 0.53 4.67 17.18
C ALA A 103 -0.56 5.37 16.35
N PHE A 104 -0.49 6.70 16.28
CA PHE A 104 -1.38 7.50 15.46
C PHE A 104 -0.76 7.75 14.09
N PHE A 105 -1.23 7.04 13.08
CA PHE A 105 -0.66 7.10 11.73
C PHE A 105 -1.33 8.20 10.90
N ALA A 106 -0.57 8.88 10.03
CA ALA A 106 -1.08 9.92 9.13
C ALA A 106 -1.73 11.14 9.84
N THR A 107 -1.10 11.63 10.90
CA THR A 107 -1.54 12.83 11.64
C THR A 107 -1.01 14.13 11.04
N GLU A 108 -1.77 15.23 11.14
CA GLU A 108 -1.48 16.50 10.45
C GLU A 108 -2.06 17.77 11.13
N GLY A 109 -2.63 17.64 12.32
CA GLY A 109 -3.42 18.65 13.01
C GLY A 109 -2.97 18.89 14.45
N ALA A 110 -3.94 18.93 15.37
CA ALA A 110 -3.70 19.30 16.76
C ALA A 110 -2.82 18.28 17.47
N LEU A 111 -3.06 16.99 17.22
CA LEU A 111 -2.27 15.91 17.81
C LEU A 111 -0.83 15.94 17.30
N ALA A 112 -0.65 16.11 15.99
CA ALA A 112 0.68 16.26 15.41
C ALA A 112 1.44 17.46 15.95
N ALA A 113 0.78 18.56 16.30
CA ALA A 113 1.41 19.76 16.86
C ALA A 113 1.67 19.71 18.37
N SER A 114 1.07 18.73 19.08
CA SER A 114 1.11 18.70 20.54
C SER A 114 2.47 18.27 21.10
N PRO A 115 2.99 18.97 22.13
CA PRO A 115 4.21 18.56 22.82
C PRO A 115 4.00 17.35 23.76
N ARG A 116 2.74 16.95 24.02
CA ARG A 116 2.40 15.81 24.87
C ARG A 116 2.78 14.47 24.23
N PHE A 117 2.98 14.45 22.91
CA PHE A 117 3.34 13.27 22.16
C PHE A 117 4.66 13.46 21.42
N ARG A 118 5.29 12.35 21.03
CA ARG A 118 6.40 12.37 20.08
C ARG A 118 5.88 12.15 18.68
N ARG A 119 6.59 12.70 17.70
CA ARG A 119 6.26 12.57 16.28
C ARG A 119 7.49 12.33 15.43
N ILE A 120 7.29 11.62 14.33
CA ILE A 120 8.28 11.54 13.24
C ILE A 120 7.58 11.85 11.92
N LEU A 121 8.27 12.58 11.03
CA LEU A 121 7.78 12.83 9.68
C LEU A 121 7.80 11.52 8.89
N ILE A 122 6.65 11.12 8.37
CA ILE A 122 6.51 9.91 7.53
C ILE A 122 6.27 10.23 6.06
N GLY A 123 6.05 11.50 5.73
CA GLY A 123 5.95 11.99 4.37
C GLY A 123 5.24 13.33 4.32
N GLU A 124 4.80 13.68 3.13
CA GLU A 124 4.07 14.92 2.89
C GLU A 124 2.85 14.61 2.02
N GLN A 125 1.78 15.37 2.15
CA GLN A 125 0.67 15.32 1.21
C GLN A 125 0.59 16.62 0.41
N PRO A 126 0.28 16.54 -0.89
CA PRO A 126 0.01 17.71 -1.71
C PRO A 126 -1.42 18.21 -1.46
N VAL A 127 -1.61 19.52 -1.51
CA VAL A 127 -2.92 20.17 -1.31
C VAL A 127 -3.20 21.12 -2.47
N TRP A 128 -4.45 21.10 -2.94
CA TRP A 128 -4.97 22.01 -3.95
C TRP A 128 -6.19 22.76 -3.43
N ASN A 129 -6.34 23.99 -3.90
CA ASN A 129 -7.64 24.63 -4.01
C ASN A 129 -8.20 24.37 -5.42
N PRO A 130 -9.33 23.65 -5.57
CA PRO A 130 -9.92 23.36 -6.88
C PRO A 130 -10.17 24.61 -7.76
N ALA A 131 -10.43 25.78 -7.15
CA ALA A 131 -10.62 27.03 -7.89
C ALA A 131 -9.38 27.49 -8.68
N GLU A 132 -8.18 27.12 -8.22
CA GLU A 132 -6.91 27.47 -8.88
C GLU A 132 -6.55 26.48 -10.02
N TRP A 133 -7.29 25.37 -10.16
CA TRP A 133 -6.93 24.28 -11.08
C TRP A 133 -6.85 24.73 -12.55
N ALA A 134 -7.77 25.60 -12.97
CA ALA A 134 -7.77 26.12 -14.34
C ALA A 134 -6.48 26.91 -14.65
N GLU A 135 -5.94 27.63 -13.68
CA GLU A 135 -4.67 28.35 -13.81
C GLU A 135 -3.48 27.40 -13.85
N VAL A 136 -3.46 26.40 -12.95
CA VAL A 136 -2.45 25.34 -12.94
C VAL A 136 -2.34 24.68 -14.32
N LEU A 137 -3.48 24.35 -14.94
CA LEU A 137 -3.52 23.77 -16.27
C LEU A 137 -3.03 24.74 -17.36
N ARG A 138 -3.41 26.01 -17.31
CA ARG A 138 -2.93 27.04 -18.26
C ARG A 138 -1.42 27.22 -18.18
N ALA A 139 -0.83 27.10 -17.00
CA ALA A 139 0.62 27.21 -16.81
C ALA A 139 1.40 25.93 -17.19
N HIS A 140 0.75 24.75 -17.26
CA HIS A 140 1.46 23.47 -17.38
C HIS A 140 1.29 22.76 -18.74
N LYS A 141 2.08 23.16 -19.75
CA LYS A 141 2.01 22.62 -21.14
C LYS A 141 1.99 21.10 -21.21
N SER A 142 2.90 20.41 -20.52
CA SER A 142 2.99 18.94 -20.55
C SER A 142 1.72 18.25 -20.03
N LEU A 143 1.03 18.84 -19.05
CA LEU A 143 -0.19 18.28 -18.46
C LEU A 143 -1.34 18.43 -19.47
N ARG A 144 -1.47 19.61 -20.09
CA ARG A 144 -2.44 19.83 -21.18
C ARG A 144 -2.23 18.86 -22.34
N GLU A 145 -0.98 18.59 -22.74
CA GLU A 145 -0.68 17.62 -23.79
C GLU A 145 -1.12 16.20 -23.42
N GLN A 146 -1.03 15.80 -22.15
CA GLN A 146 -1.54 14.50 -21.71
C GLN A 146 -3.06 14.44 -21.77
N LEU A 147 -3.76 15.48 -21.32
CA LEU A 147 -5.22 15.57 -21.41
C LEU A 147 -5.68 15.51 -22.87
N ARG A 148 -5.03 16.29 -23.75
CA ARG A 148 -5.29 16.29 -25.20
C ARG A 148 -5.06 14.91 -25.80
N ARG A 149 -3.95 14.25 -25.46
CA ARG A 149 -3.61 12.90 -25.96
C ARG A 149 -4.62 11.85 -25.52
N ALA A 150 -5.05 11.87 -24.26
CA ALA A 150 -6.05 10.92 -23.76
C ALA A 150 -7.39 11.11 -24.50
N ARG A 151 -7.87 12.36 -24.63
CA ARG A 151 -9.08 12.70 -25.39
C ARG A 151 -8.98 12.29 -26.86
N ALA A 152 -7.87 12.60 -27.52
CA ALA A 152 -7.63 12.23 -28.92
C ALA A 152 -7.62 10.71 -29.14
N LYS A 153 -7.28 9.93 -28.10
CA LYS A 153 -7.35 8.46 -28.12
C LYS A 153 -8.72 7.89 -27.73
N GLY A 154 -9.73 8.75 -27.62
CA GLY A 154 -11.12 8.40 -27.36
C GLY A 154 -11.47 8.16 -25.90
N VAL A 155 -10.63 8.60 -24.95
CA VAL A 155 -10.94 8.50 -23.52
C VAL A 155 -11.93 9.58 -23.13
N LYS A 156 -13.05 9.18 -22.54
CA LYS A 156 -14.08 10.05 -21.96
C LYS A 156 -14.14 9.80 -20.45
N VAL A 157 -14.47 10.82 -19.67
CA VAL A 157 -14.67 10.71 -18.22
C VAL A 157 -16.08 11.15 -17.89
N ARG A 158 -16.74 10.42 -16.99
CA ARG A 158 -18.07 10.78 -16.47
C ARG A 158 -18.18 10.44 -14.98
N ALA A 159 -19.16 11.08 -14.33
CA ALA A 159 -19.59 10.67 -13.01
C ALA A 159 -20.44 9.41 -13.04
N VAL A 160 -20.29 8.61 -11.98
CA VAL A 160 -21.08 7.42 -11.71
C VAL A 160 -22.05 7.77 -10.60
N ALA A 161 -23.35 7.53 -10.83
CA ALA A 161 -24.36 7.77 -9.81
C ALA A 161 -24.21 6.76 -8.66
N HIS A 162 -24.64 7.15 -7.46
CA HIS A 162 -24.49 6.31 -6.27
C HIS A 162 -25.35 5.03 -6.32
N ASP A 163 -26.38 5.01 -7.18
CA ASP A 163 -27.29 3.89 -7.43
C ASP A 163 -26.98 3.13 -8.74
N ASP A 164 -25.92 3.54 -9.46
CA ASP A 164 -25.48 2.85 -10.68
C ASP A 164 -24.52 1.69 -10.36
N TYR A 165 -25.08 0.50 -10.19
CA TYR A 165 -24.34 -0.75 -9.94
C TYR A 165 -23.89 -1.47 -11.21
N THR A 166 -24.21 -0.93 -12.40
CA THR A 166 -23.95 -1.62 -13.68
C THR A 166 -22.46 -1.80 -13.98
N LEU A 167 -21.62 -0.98 -13.35
CA LEU A 167 -20.17 -0.97 -13.54
C LEU A 167 -19.39 -1.81 -12.52
N ASP A 168 -20.03 -2.37 -11.50
CA ASP A 168 -19.33 -2.92 -10.33
C ASP A 168 -18.39 -4.06 -10.72
N ASN A 169 -18.88 -5.02 -11.51
CA ASN A 169 -18.07 -6.12 -12.04
C ASN A 169 -16.88 -5.61 -12.89
N ALA A 170 -17.08 -4.52 -13.65
CA ALA A 170 -16.03 -3.95 -14.48
C ALA A 170 -14.97 -3.21 -13.65
N LEU A 171 -15.38 -2.53 -12.57
CA LEU A 171 -14.50 -1.88 -11.61
C LEU A 171 -13.69 -2.92 -10.83
N ASP A 172 -14.33 -3.99 -10.36
CA ASP A 172 -13.65 -5.09 -9.67
C ASP A 172 -12.61 -5.75 -10.56
N ALA A 173 -12.97 -6.06 -11.82
CA ALA A 173 -12.03 -6.59 -12.79
C ALA A 173 -10.83 -5.64 -13.01
N LEU A 174 -11.09 -4.33 -13.09
CA LEU A 174 -10.05 -3.31 -13.22
C LEU A 174 -9.14 -3.24 -11.98
N VAL A 175 -9.71 -3.33 -10.77
CA VAL A 175 -8.96 -3.40 -9.50
C VAL A 175 -8.08 -4.65 -9.49
N GLN A 176 -8.61 -5.82 -9.85
CA GLN A 176 -7.84 -7.07 -9.88
C GLN A 176 -6.68 -7.02 -10.89
N ARG A 177 -6.93 -6.52 -12.10
CA ARG A 177 -5.85 -6.32 -13.09
C ARG A 177 -4.79 -5.36 -12.58
N TRP A 178 -5.18 -4.27 -11.93
CA TRP A 178 -4.24 -3.33 -11.34
C TRP A 178 -3.43 -3.94 -10.20
N LEU A 179 -4.06 -4.69 -9.29
CA LEU A 179 -3.40 -5.42 -8.20
C LEU A 179 -2.40 -6.44 -8.73
N ALA A 180 -2.71 -7.11 -9.84
CA ALA A 180 -1.81 -8.03 -10.51
C ALA A 180 -0.53 -7.36 -11.06
N THR A 181 -0.57 -6.04 -11.32
CA THR A 181 0.65 -5.28 -11.68
C THR A 181 1.54 -4.97 -10.48
N ARG A 182 1.02 -5.07 -9.25
CA ARG A 182 1.76 -4.71 -8.04
C ARG A 182 2.71 -5.84 -7.62
N PRO A 183 3.95 -5.52 -7.23
CA PRO A 183 4.95 -6.52 -6.88
C PRO A 183 4.63 -7.21 -5.54
N MET A 184 4.08 -6.46 -4.59
CA MET A 184 3.74 -6.93 -3.24
C MET A 184 2.29 -7.46 -3.19
N PRO A 185 1.94 -8.26 -2.17
CA PRO A 185 0.56 -8.55 -1.82
C PRO A 185 -0.24 -7.26 -1.58
N THR A 186 -1.57 -7.38 -1.62
CA THR A 186 -2.47 -6.28 -1.25
C THR A 186 -2.14 -5.85 0.17
N MET A 187 -1.98 -4.54 0.37
CA MET A 187 -1.82 -3.96 1.69
C MET A 187 -3.21 -3.61 2.24
N HIS A 188 -3.33 -3.70 3.55
CA HIS A 188 -4.51 -3.33 4.33
C HIS A 188 -4.32 -1.95 4.94
N PHE A 189 -5.30 -1.49 5.72
CA PHE A 189 -5.20 -0.28 6.55
C PHE A 189 -4.89 1.00 5.74
N LEU A 190 -5.90 1.86 5.53
CA LEU A 190 -5.79 3.15 4.81
C LEU A 190 -5.50 3.06 3.29
N VAL A 191 -5.27 1.87 2.74
CA VAL A 191 -4.97 1.66 1.31
C VAL A 191 -5.80 0.54 0.69
N GLU A 192 -6.86 0.12 1.39
CA GLU A 192 -7.81 -0.86 0.86
C GLU A 192 -8.52 -0.31 -0.37
N MET A 193 -8.79 -1.20 -1.34
CA MET A 193 -9.30 -0.85 -2.66
C MET A 193 -10.77 -1.23 -2.75
N GLU A 194 -11.62 -0.43 -2.11
CA GLU A 194 -13.06 -0.67 -2.04
C GLU A 194 -13.85 0.57 -2.45
N PRO A 195 -13.83 0.93 -3.74
CA PRO A 195 -14.41 2.18 -4.23
C PRO A 195 -15.93 2.27 -4.06
N VAL A 196 -16.60 1.15 -3.79
CA VAL A 196 -18.06 1.02 -3.73
C VAL A 196 -18.63 0.98 -2.30
N VAL A 197 -17.78 0.84 -1.28
CA VAL A 197 -18.21 0.84 0.12
C VAL A 197 -18.54 2.27 0.57
N HIS A 198 -19.69 2.45 1.23
CA HIS A 198 -20.26 3.76 1.55
C HIS A 198 -20.38 4.70 0.34
N ARG A 199 -20.74 4.15 -0.83
CA ARG A 199 -20.82 4.88 -2.09
C ARG A 199 -21.62 6.18 -1.99
N ALA A 200 -22.71 6.22 -1.23
CA ALA A 200 -23.54 7.41 -1.05
C ALA A 200 -22.78 8.65 -0.53
N GLU A 201 -21.65 8.44 0.16
CA GLU A 201 -20.81 9.53 0.69
C GLU A 201 -19.59 9.82 -0.21
N ARG A 202 -19.36 9.01 -1.24
CA ARG A 202 -18.18 9.06 -2.11
C ARG A 202 -18.52 9.64 -3.47
N LEU A 203 -17.56 10.32 -4.08
CA LEU A 203 -17.65 10.66 -5.50
C LEU A 203 -16.84 9.65 -6.31
N LEU A 204 -17.49 9.09 -7.34
CA LEU A 204 -16.89 8.10 -8.23
C LEU A 204 -16.93 8.60 -9.68
N PHE A 205 -15.76 8.62 -10.33
CA PHE A 205 -15.61 8.96 -11.74
C PHE A 205 -14.98 7.78 -12.49
N VAL A 206 -15.48 7.51 -13.69
CA VAL A 206 -14.95 6.44 -14.55
C VAL A 206 -14.37 7.06 -15.83
N ALA A 207 -13.23 6.53 -16.26
CA ALA A 207 -12.65 6.81 -17.57
C ALA A 207 -12.96 5.65 -18.50
N GLU A 208 -13.60 5.93 -19.63
CA GLU A 208 -14.05 4.93 -20.59
C GLU A 208 -13.40 5.17 -21.95
N ARG A 209 -13.10 4.09 -22.67
CA ARG A 209 -12.65 4.11 -24.07
C ARG A 209 -13.50 3.13 -24.85
N ALA A 210 -14.20 3.61 -25.88
CA ALA A 210 -15.15 2.79 -26.66
C ALA A 210 -16.16 2.03 -25.77
N GLY A 211 -16.68 2.70 -24.72
CA GLY A 211 -17.65 2.12 -23.78
C GLY A 211 -17.04 1.20 -22.71
N VAL A 212 -15.74 0.90 -22.76
CA VAL A 212 -15.08 0.03 -21.79
C VAL A 212 -14.37 0.86 -20.72
N PRO A 213 -14.59 0.61 -19.42
CA PRO A 213 -13.84 1.23 -18.34
C PRO A 213 -12.33 0.92 -18.43
N VAL A 214 -11.52 1.97 -18.47
CA VAL A 214 -10.04 1.90 -18.53
C VAL A 214 -9.37 2.60 -17.33
N GLY A 215 -10.15 3.11 -16.39
CA GLY A 215 -9.69 3.78 -15.19
C GLY A 215 -10.86 4.24 -14.33
N PHE A 216 -10.63 4.46 -13.04
CA PHE A 216 -11.58 5.16 -12.18
C PHE A 216 -10.86 6.03 -11.16
N LEU A 217 -11.63 6.95 -10.59
CA LEU A 217 -11.22 7.79 -9.48
C LEU A 217 -12.32 7.80 -8.43
N SER A 218 -12.00 7.38 -7.21
CA SER A 218 -12.91 7.46 -6.05
C SER A 218 -12.38 8.49 -5.06
N MET A 219 -13.28 9.29 -4.49
CA MET A 219 -12.96 10.32 -3.51
C MET A 219 -13.76 10.13 -2.23
N ALA A 220 -13.11 10.40 -1.10
CA ALA A 220 -13.71 10.40 0.22
C ALA A 220 -13.78 11.83 0.79
N PRO A 221 -14.84 12.19 1.53
CA PRO A 221 -15.02 13.53 2.06
C PRO A 221 -14.09 13.80 3.26
N VAL A 222 -13.64 15.04 3.37
CA VAL A 222 -12.93 15.62 4.52
C VAL A 222 -13.75 16.82 4.99
N ALA A 223 -14.89 16.51 5.62
CA ALA A 223 -15.99 17.44 5.83
C ALA A 223 -15.57 18.74 6.55
N ALA A 224 -14.76 18.63 7.61
CA ALA A 224 -14.34 19.78 8.40
C ALA A 224 -13.37 20.74 7.66
N ARG A 225 -12.94 20.40 6.43
CA ARG A 225 -12.14 21.26 5.55
C ARG A 225 -12.90 21.75 4.32
N ASN A 226 -14.20 21.43 4.19
CA ASN A 226 -14.92 21.55 2.91
C ASN A 226 -14.07 20.96 1.77
N GLY A 227 -13.66 19.70 1.95
CA GLY A 227 -12.62 19.10 1.12
C GLY A 227 -12.77 17.63 0.83
N TRP A 228 -11.91 17.13 -0.07
CA TRP A 228 -11.96 15.76 -0.59
C TRP A 228 -10.57 15.13 -0.68
N LEU A 229 -10.45 13.87 -0.23
CA LEU A 229 -9.31 13.00 -0.50
C LEU A 229 -9.58 12.22 -1.77
N PHE A 230 -8.69 12.34 -2.74
CA PHE A 230 -8.63 11.50 -3.94
C PHE A 230 -8.03 10.16 -3.52
N GLU A 231 -8.89 9.31 -2.98
CA GLU A 231 -8.48 8.11 -2.27
C GLU A 231 -7.93 7.06 -3.24
N HIS A 232 -8.59 6.89 -4.38
CA HIS A 232 -8.21 5.88 -5.36
C HIS A 232 -8.10 6.57 -6.72
N VAL A 233 -6.93 6.53 -7.34
CA VAL A 233 -6.72 6.93 -8.73
C VAL A 233 -6.13 5.73 -9.47
N LEU A 234 -6.98 5.06 -10.22
CA LEU A 234 -6.63 3.80 -10.88
C LEU A 234 -6.72 3.93 -12.39
N ARG A 235 -5.75 3.33 -13.08
CA ARG A 235 -5.67 3.30 -14.53
C ARG A 235 -5.26 1.91 -14.97
N ASP A 236 -5.98 1.37 -15.95
CA ASP A 236 -5.60 0.11 -16.60
C ASP A 236 -4.22 0.26 -17.28
N PRO A 237 -3.34 -0.76 -17.22
CA PRO A 237 -2.06 -0.73 -17.91
C PRO A 237 -2.16 -0.47 -19.42
N ALA A 238 -3.24 -0.94 -20.06
CA ALA A 238 -3.51 -0.74 -21.48
C ALA A 238 -4.18 0.61 -21.79
N ALA A 239 -4.57 1.38 -20.77
CA ALA A 239 -5.19 2.68 -20.98
C ALA A 239 -4.22 3.66 -21.67
N PRO A 240 -4.74 4.60 -22.48
CA PRO A 240 -3.94 5.71 -22.99
C PRO A 240 -3.17 6.48 -21.91
N ASN A 241 -1.95 6.92 -22.22
CA ASN A 241 -1.22 7.85 -21.37
C ASN A 241 -2.01 9.17 -21.26
N GLY A 242 -2.18 9.66 -20.04
CA GLY A 242 -3.03 10.82 -19.74
C GLY A 242 -4.40 10.48 -19.15
N SER A 243 -4.84 9.22 -19.11
CA SER A 243 -6.17 8.88 -18.57
C SER A 243 -6.31 9.18 -17.07
N ALA A 244 -5.25 8.95 -16.27
CA ALA A 244 -5.28 9.28 -14.85
C ALA A 244 -5.29 10.80 -14.63
N GLU A 245 -4.50 11.55 -15.40
CA GLU A 245 -4.52 13.00 -15.39
C GLU A 245 -5.88 13.56 -15.86
N LEU A 246 -6.56 12.89 -16.80
CA LEU A 246 -7.89 13.28 -17.27
C LEU A 246 -8.98 13.04 -16.22
N LEU A 247 -8.88 11.94 -15.45
CA LEU A 247 -9.75 11.71 -14.28
C LEU A 247 -9.57 12.83 -13.23
N ILE A 248 -8.32 13.19 -12.93
CA ILE A 248 -8.02 14.27 -11.97
C ILE A 248 -8.52 15.63 -12.48
N ASP A 249 -8.34 15.93 -13.77
CA ASP A 249 -8.85 17.16 -14.38
C ASP A 249 -10.37 17.25 -14.26
N PHE A 250 -11.09 16.17 -14.58
CA PHE A 250 -12.54 16.11 -14.43
C PHE A 250 -12.96 16.31 -12.97
N ALA A 251 -12.30 15.61 -12.05
CA ALA A 251 -12.58 15.71 -10.62
C ALA A 251 -12.38 17.12 -10.07
N MET A 252 -11.25 17.77 -10.37
CA MET A 252 -10.96 19.12 -9.88
C MET A 252 -11.97 20.14 -10.41
N ARG A 253 -12.44 20.01 -11.65
CA ARG A 253 -13.49 20.88 -12.22
C ARG A 253 -14.84 20.65 -11.56
N ASP A 254 -15.22 19.40 -11.31
CA ASP A 254 -16.45 19.06 -10.59
C ASP A 254 -16.41 19.60 -9.16
N LEU A 255 -15.30 19.41 -8.44
CA LEU A 255 -15.10 19.98 -7.10
C LEU A 255 -15.17 21.51 -7.10
N HIS A 256 -14.56 22.17 -8.08
CA HIS A 256 -14.67 23.63 -8.23
C HIS A 256 -16.12 24.08 -8.43
N ALA A 257 -16.88 23.39 -9.29
CA ALA A 257 -18.30 23.69 -9.52
C ALA A 257 -19.16 23.50 -8.26
N ARG A 258 -18.74 22.63 -7.34
CA ARG A 258 -19.38 22.41 -6.02
C ARG A 258 -18.93 23.39 -4.93
N GLY A 259 -18.04 24.34 -5.23
CA GLY A 259 -17.51 25.28 -4.23
C GLY A 259 -16.57 24.64 -3.21
N VAL A 260 -15.95 23.51 -3.54
CA VAL A 260 -14.98 22.84 -2.67
C VAL A 260 -13.68 23.64 -2.62
N THR A 261 -13.15 23.84 -1.42
CA THR A 261 -11.97 24.70 -1.19
C THR A 261 -10.69 23.92 -0.92
N TRP A 262 -10.78 22.61 -0.70
CA TRP A 262 -9.64 21.79 -0.32
C TRP A 262 -9.67 20.41 -0.99
N ALA A 263 -8.57 20.02 -1.62
CA ALA A 263 -8.42 18.69 -2.18
C ALA A 263 -7.01 18.15 -1.93
N THR A 264 -6.88 16.83 -1.76
CA THR A 264 -5.57 16.17 -1.67
C THR A 264 -5.56 14.84 -2.40
N LEU A 265 -4.38 14.41 -2.83
CA LEU A 265 -4.08 13.05 -3.31
C LEU A 265 -3.52 12.17 -2.17
N GLY A 266 -3.61 12.64 -0.93
CA GLY A 266 -3.14 11.96 0.26
C GLY A 266 -1.61 11.87 0.36
N LEU A 267 -1.15 11.08 1.32
CA LEU A 267 0.27 10.92 1.65
C LEU A 267 1.13 10.51 0.44
N ALA A 268 2.23 11.23 0.22
CA ALA A 268 3.40 10.76 -0.50
C ALA A 268 4.41 10.23 0.54
N PRO A 269 4.48 8.91 0.76
CA PRO A 269 5.29 8.37 1.86
C PRO A 269 6.76 8.67 1.62
N LEU A 270 7.47 9.01 2.68
CA LEU A 270 8.90 9.31 2.69
C LEU A 270 9.32 10.50 1.80
N ALA A 271 8.35 11.34 1.41
CA ALA A 271 8.60 12.68 0.88
C ALA A 271 9.03 13.65 1.99
N GLY A 272 9.61 14.79 1.62
CA GLY A 272 10.12 15.78 2.58
C GLY A 272 11.39 15.33 3.32
N ASN A 273 11.68 16.03 4.42
CA ASN A 273 12.88 15.80 5.22
C ASN A 273 12.67 14.73 6.30
N VAL A 274 12.50 13.47 5.87
CA VAL A 274 12.37 12.33 6.80
C VAL A 274 13.69 11.97 7.49
N ALA A 275 13.57 11.30 8.65
CA ALA A 275 14.70 10.82 9.43
C ALA A 275 15.67 9.94 8.61
N GLY A 276 16.95 9.94 8.98
CA GLY A 276 18.01 9.26 8.20
C GLY A 276 17.74 7.77 7.95
N TRP A 277 17.28 7.03 8.96
CA TRP A 277 16.95 5.61 8.83
C TRP A 277 15.75 5.36 7.90
N LEU A 278 14.77 6.27 7.85
CA LEU A 278 13.66 6.22 6.90
C LEU A 278 14.11 6.51 5.47
N ARG A 279 15.12 7.37 5.30
CA ARG A 279 15.74 7.62 4.00
C ARG A 279 16.46 6.38 3.47
N VAL A 280 17.15 5.64 4.35
CA VAL A 280 17.73 4.34 4.00
C VAL A 280 16.63 3.35 3.63
N ALA A 281 15.57 3.25 4.44
CA ALA A 281 14.43 2.38 4.15
C ALA A 281 13.79 2.69 2.78
N ARG A 282 13.62 3.97 2.43
CA ARG A 282 13.12 4.42 1.11
C ARG A 282 13.95 3.84 -0.03
N THR A 283 15.27 3.92 0.08
CA THR A 283 16.20 3.42 -0.95
C THR A 283 16.15 1.89 -1.04
N THR A 284 16.17 1.19 0.09
CA THR A 284 16.15 -0.28 0.11
C THR A 284 14.82 -0.86 -0.36
N ALA A 285 13.70 -0.18 -0.09
CA ALA A 285 12.37 -0.61 -0.51
C ALA A 285 12.02 -0.22 -1.96
N ARG A 286 12.83 0.62 -2.62
CA ARG A 286 12.61 1.10 -4.00
C ARG A 286 12.29 0.01 -5.03
N PRO A 287 12.91 -1.19 -5.00
CA PRO A 287 12.57 -2.25 -5.93
C PRO A 287 11.11 -2.75 -5.79
N PHE A 288 10.55 -2.66 -4.58
CA PHE A 288 9.20 -3.13 -4.26
C PHE A 288 8.16 -2.00 -4.29
N PHE A 289 8.54 -0.77 -3.96
CA PHE A 289 7.62 0.38 -3.97
C PHE A 289 8.30 1.65 -4.49
N ASN A 290 7.68 2.29 -5.48
CA ASN A 290 8.23 3.49 -6.12
C ASN A 290 7.74 4.78 -5.43
N PHE A 291 8.30 5.07 -4.25
CA PHE A 291 8.00 6.30 -3.48
C PHE A 291 8.27 7.57 -4.29
N ASP A 292 9.43 7.64 -4.95
CA ASP A 292 9.85 8.82 -5.71
C ASP A 292 8.95 9.09 -6.92
N GLY A 293 8.53 8.03 -7.63
CA GLY A 293 7.61 8.14 -8.76
C GLY A 293 6.24 8.65 -8.33
N LEU A 294 5.72 8.18 -7.19
CA LEU A 294 4.45 8.67 -6.63
C LEU A 294 4.54 10.15 -6.24
N ALA A 295 5.60 10.53 -5.52
CA ALA A 295 5.83 11.92 -5.13
C ALA A 295 6.02 12.84 -6.36
N SER A 296 6.76 12.37 -7.37
CA SER A 296 6.96 13.10 -8.64
C SER A 296 5.66 13.28 -9.41
N PHE A 297 4.82 12.24 -9.50
CA PHE A 297 3.49 12.32 -10.11
C PHE A 297 2.63 13.39 -9.43
N LYS A 298 2.58 13.38 -8.09
CA LYS A 298 1.84 14.38 -7.31
C LYS A 298 2.40 15.80 -7.51
N ARG A 299 3.73 15.96 -7.54
CA ARG A 299 4.39 17.26 -7.76
C ARG A 299 4.14 17.84 -9.15
N LYS A 300 4.08 16.98 -10.17
CA LYS A 300 3.77 17.37 -11.54
C LYS A 300 2.38 18.03 -11.66
N LEU A 301 1.44 17.69 -10.78
CA LEU A 301 0.11 18.31 -10.74
C LEU A 301 0.10 19.68 -10.03
N ARG A 302 1.28 20.23 -9.68
CA ARG A 302 1.49 21.57 -9.09
C ARG A 302 0.50 21.90 -7.96
N PRO A 303 0.57 21.20 -6.82
CA PRO A 303 -0.20 21.57 -5.65
C PRO A 303 0.13 22.98 -5.17
N THR A 304 -0.87 23.64 -4.60
CA THR A 304 -0.75 24.95 -3.94
C THR A 304 0.23 24.86 -2.77
N SER A 305 0.23 23.74 -2.03
CA SER A 305 1.19 23.50 -0.93
C SER A 305 1.43 22.01 -0.67
N TRP A 306 2.49 21.72 0.08
CA TRP A 306 2.77 20.39 0.65
C TRP A 306 2.66 20.47 2.17
N GLN A 307 1.87 19.57 2.77
CA GLN A 307 1.65 19.50 4.21
C GLN A 307 2.37 18.29 4.79
N ALA A 308 3.07 18.49 5.90
CA ALA A 308 3.79 17.43 6.60
C ALA A 308 2.81 16.45 7.27
N ILE A 309 3.07 15.16 7.09
CA ILE A 309 2.29 14.07 7.68
C ILE A 309 3.17 13.28 8.64
N TYR A 310 2.65 13.05 9.85
CA TYR A 310 3.41 12.48 10.95
C TYR A 310 2.84 11.15 11.42
N LEU A 311 3.74 10.31 11.93
CA LEU A 311 3.42 9.24 12.85
C LEU A 311 3.62 9.78 14.27
N VAL A 312 2.56 9.78 15.06
CA VAL A 312 2.56 10.27 16.45
C VAL A 312 2.39 9.11 17.41
N PHE A 313 3.10 9.14 18.55
CA PHE A 313 3.10 8.06 19.53
C PHE A 313 3.41 8.60 20.94
N PRO A 314 3.03 7.85 22.01
CA PRO A 314 3.35 8.23 23.39
C PRO A 314 4.86 8.40 23.62
N ARG A 315 5.25 9.28 24.56
CA ARG A 315 6.65 9.73 24.69
C ARG A 315 7.61 8.62 25.10
N GLU A 316 7.09 7.63 25.81
CA GLU A 316 7.81 6.48 26.35
C GLU A 316 8.15 5.46 25.25
N ARG A 317 7.56 5.60 24.06
CA ARG A 317 7.72 4.65 22.96
C ARG A 317 8.80 5.08 21.97
N SER A 318 9.41 4.09 21.32
CA SER A 318 10.40 4.33 20.28
C SER A 318 9.70 4.56 18.93
N SER A 319 10.26 5.47 18.12
CA SER A 319 9.74 5.75 16.79
C SER A 319 9.83 4.54 15.85
N VAL A 320 10.83 3.68 16.05
CA VAL A 320 11.03 2.45 15.29
C VAL A 320 9.92 1.46 15.59
N MET A 321 9.56 1.26 16.87
CA MET A 321 8.49 0.34 17.24
C MET A 321 7.13 0.83 16.71
N ALA A 322 6.84 2.13 16.84
CA ALA A 322 5.63 2.71 16.28
C ALA A 322 5.53 2.48 14.76
N MET A 323 6.65 2.63 14.03
CA MET A 323 6.70 2.34 12.59
C MET A 323 6.49 0.85 12.30
N LEU A 324 7.10 -0.05 13.07
CA LEU A 324 6.89 -1.50 12.90
C LEU A 324 5.45 -1.91 13.15
N ASP A 325 4.80 -1.32 14.16
CA ASP A 325 3.39 -1.54 14.44
C ASP A 325 2.52 -0.99 13.28
N SER A 326 2.85 0.18 12.72
CA SER A 326 2.18 0.67 11.50
C SER A 326 2.37 -0.26 10.29
N LEU A 327 3.59 -0.77 10.06
CA LEU A 327 3.85 -1.72 8.97
C LEU A 327 3.08 -3.04 9.15
N ARG A 328 2.89 -3.50 10.40
CA ARG A 328 2.04 -4.66 10.70
C ARG A 328 0.57 -4.39 10.37
N ALA A 329 0.07 -3.19 10.65
CA ALA A 329 -1.29 -2.80 10.26
C ALA A 329 -1.46 -2.83 8.73
N PHE A 330 -0.49 -2.28 7.96
CA PHE A 330 -0.49 -2.37 6.49
C PHE A 330 -0.37 -3.79 5.97
N ALA A 331 0.36 -4.67 6.66
CA ALA A 331 0.49 -6.06 6.26
C ALA A 331 -0.79 -6.87 6.50
N GLY A 332 -1.61 -6.51 7.50
CA GLY A 332 -2.79 -7.28 7.94
C GLY A 332 -2.45 -8.64 8.59
N GLU A 333 -1.16 -8.98 8.66
CA GLU A 333 -0.63 -10.23 9.18
C GLU A 333 0.78 -10.02 9.75
N SER A 334 1.42 -11.09 10.22
CA SER A 334 2.82 -11.00 10.64
C SER A 334 3.72 -10.59 9.46
N LEU A 335 4.67 -9.69 9.69
CA LEU A 335 5.59 -9.21 8.65
C LEU A 335 6.36 -10.33 7.95
N LEU A 336 6.69 -11.42 8.66
CA LEU A 336 7.36 -12.59 8.09
C LEU A 336 6.45 -13.31 7.08
N ARG A 337 5.18 -13.48 7.41
CA ARG A 337 4.19 -14.08 6.49
C ARG A 337 3.96 -13.19 5.28
N PHE A 338 3.85 -11.87 5.47
CA PHE A 338 3.75 -10.92 4.36
C PHE A 338 4.98 -10.94 3.45
N ALA A 339 6.18 -11.05 4.03
CA ALA A 339 7.42 -11.21 3.26
C ALA A 339 7.41 -12.54 2.48
N ALA A 340 7.00 -13.65 3.09
CA ALA A 340 6.87 -14.94 2.42
C ALA A 340 5.87 -14.85 1.26
N HIS A 341 4.68 -14.29 1.47
CA HIS A 341 3.70 -14.04 0.41
C HIS A 341 4.24 -13.14 -0.71
N THR A 342 5.06 -12.15 -0.35
CA THR A 342 5.75 -11.31 -1.35
C THR A 342 6.69 -12.14 -2.21
N VAL A 343 7.48 -13.04 -1.63
CA VAL A 343 8.34 -13.96 -2.37
C VAL A 343 7.51 -14.87 -3.28
N LEU A 344 6.42 -15.46 -2.76
CA LEU A 344 5.50 -16.33 -3.51
C LEU A 344 4.83 -15.63 -4.70
N ARG A 345 4.74 -14.29 -4.74
CA ARG A 345 4.20 -13.54 -5.89
C ARG A 345 5.21 -13.35 -7.03
N GLY A 346 6.47 -13.72 -6.84
CA GLY A 346 7.51 -13.57 -7.86
C GLY A 346 7.75 -12.13 -8.35
N PRO A 347 7.98 -11.15 -7.46
CA PRO A 347 8.23 -9.76 -7.85
C PRO A 347 9.45 -9.63 -8.76
N ALA A 348 9.38 -8.71 -9.73
CA ALA A 348 10.44 -8.49 -10.71
C ALA A 348 11.84 -8.26 -10.12
N PRO A 349 12.00 -7.56 -8.97
CA PRO A 349 13.26 -7.48 -8.25
C PRO A 349 13.87 -8.84 -7.88
N LEU A 350 13.06 -9.81 -7.43
CA LEU A 350 13.56 -11.14 -7.08
C LEU A 350 13.98 -11.91 -8.33
N LEU A 351 13.26 -11.78 -9.44
CA LEU A 351 13.70 -12.34 -10.72
C LEU A 351 15.05 -11.78 -11.17
N ARG A 352 15.28 -10.47 -10.96
CA ARG A 352 16.57 -9.83 -11.24
C ARG A 352 17.65 -10.29 -10.26
N ALA A 353 17.32 -10.46 -8.99
CA ALA A 353 18.24 -10.99 -7.99
C ALA A 353 18.68 -12.41 -8.38
N LEU A 354 17.74 -13.29 -8.77
CA LEU A 354 18.03 -14.62 -9.28
C LEU A 354 18.95 -14.58 -10.51
N GLU A 355 18.66 -13.74 -11.50
CA GLU A 355 19.52 -13.53 -12.70
C GLU A 355 20.96 -13.14 -12.30
N LEU A 356 21.11 -12.22 -11.34
CA LEU A 356 22.42 -11.73 -10.90
C LEU A 356 23.16 -12.74 -10.01
N SER A 357 22.44 -13.46 -9.15
CA SER A 357 23.00 -14.50 -8.27
C SER A 357 23.46 -15.73 -9.03
N LEU A 358 22.86 -16.02 -10.19
CA LEU A 358 23.26 -17.13 -11.05
C LEU A 358 24.68 -16.95 -11.61
N VAL A 359 25.08 -15.72 -11.96
CA VAL A 359 26.42 -15.44 -12.53
C VAL A 359 27.58 -15.93 -11.66
N PRO A 360 27.74 -15.50 -10.39
CA PRO A 360 28.83 -15.97 -9.55
C PRO A 360 28.70 -17.46 -9.23
N TRP A 361 27.49 -18.01 -9.15
CA TRP A 361 27.27 -19.44 -8.94
C TRP A 361 27.80 -20.26 -10.12
N THR A 362 27.46 -19.88 -11.35
CA THR A 362 27.95 -20.55 -12.56
C THR A 362 29.47 -20.46 -12.70
N ILE A 363 30.07 -19.32 -12.33
CA ILE A 363 31.53 -19.17 -12.29
C ILE A 363 32.15 -20.11 -11.25
N ALA A 364 31.59 -20.16 -10.03
CA ALA A 364 32.06 -21.06 -8.98
C ALA A 364 31.97 -22.54 -9.43
N LEU A 365 30.84 -22.92 -10.06
CA LEU A 365 30.62 -24.25 -10.59
C LEU A 365 31.63 -24.61 -11.68
N ALA A 366 31.99 -23.66 -12.55
CA ALA A 366 33.02 -23.85 -13.57
C ALA A 366 34.44 -23.99 -12.98
N LEU A 367 34.73 -23.32 -11.86
CA LEU A 367 36.03 -23.36 -11.18
C LEU A 367 36.21 -24.56 -10.25
N TRP A 368 35.13 -25.18 -9.76
CA TRP A 368 35.24 -26.30 -8.81
C TRP A 368 35.88 -27.56 -9.42
N PRO A 369 36.69 -28.31 -8.64
CA PRO A 369 37.27 -29.56 -9.08
C PRO A 369 36.17 -30.61 -9.28
N ALA A 370 36.12 -31.20 -10.48
CA ALA A 370 35.07 -32.15 -10.86
C ALA A 370 35.08 -33.41 -9.98
N GLU A 371 36.27 -33.87 -9.61
CA GLU A 371 36.50 -35.12 -8.87
C GLU A 371 35.85 -35.16 -7.48
N SER A 372 35.65 -34.00 -6.85
CA SER A 372 35.13 -33.92 -5.48
C SER A 372 33.62 -33.75 -5.42
N TRP A 373 33.00 -33.21 -6.48
CA TRP A 373 31.60 -32.73 -6.44
C TRP A 373 30.69 -33.31 -7.53
N PHE A 374 31.25 -33.91 -8.58
CA PHE A 374 30.48 -34.39 -9.72
C PHE A 374 30.86 -35.85 -10.07
N PRO A 375 29.89 -36.67 -10.53
CA PRO A 375 30.17 -38.04 -10.97
C PRO A 375 31.11 -38.11 -12.19
N SER A 376 31.11 -37.08 -13.05
CA SER A 376 32.01 -36.96 -14.20
C SER A 376 32.21 -35.50 -14.65
N PRO A 377 33.29 -35.19 -15.38
CA PRO A 377 33.51 -33.85 -15.96
C PRO A 377 32.40 -33.41 -16.91
N TRP A 378 31.73 -34.34 -17.60
CA TRP A 378 30.62 -34.05 -18.50
C TRP A 378 29.38 -33.56 -17.74
N VAL A 379 29.09 -34.13 -16.56
CA VAL A 379 27.98 -33.67 -15.71
C VAL A 379 28.21 -32.23 -15.24
N LYS A 380 29.45 -31.90 -14.86
CA LYS A 380 29.84 -30.53 -14.50
C LYS A 380 29.55 -29.54 -15.64
N TRP A 381 30.06 -29.82 -16.84
CA TRP A 381 29.85 -28.92 -17.98
C TRP A 381 28.40 -28.86 -18.46
N GLY A 382 27.63 -29.94 -18.27
CA GLY A 382 26.17 -29.94 -18.47
C GLY A 382 25.47 -28.93 -17.57
N TRP A 383 25.82 -28.88 -16.28
CA TRP A 383 25.29 -27.89 -15.33
C TRP A 383 25.69 -26.45 -15.69
N VAL A 384 26.96 -26.21 -16.06
CA VAL A 384 27.40 -24.89 -16.54
C VAL A 384 26.61 -24.44 -17.78
N ALA A 385 26.40 -25.34 -18.74
CA ALA A 385 25.63 -25.03 -19.95
C ALA A 385 24.16 -24.73 -19.63
N PHE A 386 23.54 -25.50 -18.74
CA PHE A 386 22.19 -25.26 -18.25
C PHE A 386 22.04 -23.88 -17.62
N ASP A 387 22.95 -23.51 -16.71
CA ASP A 387 22.95 -22.20 -16.05
C ASP A 387 23.08 -21.04 -17.05
N VAL A 388 23.95 -21.17 -18.05
CA VAL A 388 24.11 -20.17 -19.11
C VAL A 388 22.82 -20.01 -19.91
N MET A 389 22.17 -21.13 -20.28
CA MET A 389 20.86 -21.09 -20.96
C MET A 389 19.77 -20.49 -20.07
N LEU A 390 19.76 -20.81 -18.78
CA LEU A 390 18.83 -20.26 -17.80
C LEU A 390 19.02 -18.75 -17.64
N LEU A 391 20.26 -18.26 -17.60
CA LEU A 391 20.58 -16.84 -17.53
C LEU A 391 20.07 -16.09 -18.76
N ILE A 392 20.29 -16.64 -19.96
CA ILE A 392 19.76 -16.07 -21.22
C ILE A 392 18.23 -16.05 -21.17
N GLY A 393 17.61 -17.15 -20.73
CA GLY A 393 16.17 -17.27 -20.58
C GLY A 393 15.57 -16.23 -19.63
N LEU A 394 16.14 -16.08 -18.43
CA LEU A 394 15.73 -15.09 -17.43
C LEU A 394 15.86 -13.66 -17.95
N ARG A 395 16.97 -13.35 -18.65
CA ARG A 395 17.19 -12.03 -19.26
C ARG A 395 16.17 -11.75 -20.36
N GLN A 396 15.87 -12.71 -21.23
CA GLN A 396 14.82 -12.58 -22.25
C GLN A 396 13.44 -12.40 -21.61
N LEU A 397 13.11 -13.18 -20.58
CA LEU A 397 11.86 -13.09 -19.85
C LEU A 397 11.67 -11.70 -19.20
N ARG A 398 12.74 -11.11 -18.69
CA ARG A 398 12.76 -9.76 -18.12
C ARG A 398 12.54 -8.67 -19.17
N GLN A 399 13.12 -8.83 -20.37
CA GLN A 399 12.96 -7.88 -21.47
C GLN A 399 11.59 -7.97 -22.15
N ARG A 400 11.13 -9.20 -22.42
CA ARG A 400 9.88 -9.49 -23.11
C ARG A 400 9.18 -10.65 -22.43
N TRP A 401 8.24 -10.31 -21.56
CA TRP A 401 7.47 -11.32 -20.85
C TRP A 401 6.54 -12.09 -21.78
N THR A 402 6.72 -13.40 -21.86
CA THR A 402 5.75 -14.32 -22.49
C THR A 402 5.44 -15.47 -21.55
N ARG A 403 4.15 -15.86 -21.47
CA ARG A 403 3.70 -16.95 -20.58
C ARG A 403 4.40 -18.27 -20.92
N ARG A 404 4.58 -18.56 -22.21
CA ARG A 404 5.26 -19.77 -22.67
C ARG A 404 6.70 -19.85 -22.18
N LEU A 405 7.49 -18.79 -22.36
CA LEU A 405 8.88 -18.74 -21.88
C LEU A 405 8.93 -18.82 -20.34
N ALA A 406 8.04 -18.12 -19.65
CA ALA A 406 7.97 -18.13 -18.19
C ALA A 406 7.69 -19.54 -17.64
N VAL A 407 6.73 -20.26 -18.24
CA VAL A 407 6.41 -21.65 -17.87
C VAL A 407 7.57 -22.58 -18.20
N MET A 408 8.19 -22.44 -19.37
CA MET A 408 9.34 -23.25 -19.76
C MET A 408 10.51 -23.10 -18.77
N ILE A 409 10.87 -21.86 -18.41
CA ILE A 409 11.91 -21.57 -17.43
C ILE A 409 11.52 -22.10 -16.05
N ALA A 410 10.29 -21.88 -15.60
CA ALA A 410 9.82 -22.38 -14.31
C ALA A 410 9.86 -23.92 -14.23
N SER A 411 9.46 -24.61 -15.29
CA SER A 411 9.54 -26.06 -15.39
C SER A 411 10.99 -26.56 -15.42
N ALA A 412 11.88 -25.89 -16.17
CA ALA A 412 13.30 -26.23 -16.22
C ALA A 412 13.97 -26.11 -14.84
N VAL A 413 13.72 -25.02 -14.10
CA VAL A 413 14.23 -24.83 -12.74
C VAL A 413 13.61 -25.81 -11.74
N SER A 414 12.35 -26.21 -11.94
CA SER A 414 11.71 -27.24 -11.12
C SER A 414 12.35 -28.61 -11.34
N LEU A 415 12.70 -28.94 -12.59
CA LEU A 415 13.42 -30.17 -12.92
C LEU A 415 14.84 -30.16 -12.36
N ASP A 416 15.56 -29.04 -12.49
CA ASP A 416 16.86 -28.82 -11.85
C ASP A 416 16.78 -29.05 -10.33
N THR A 417 15.78 -28.47 -9.67
CA THR A 417 15.53 -28.69 -8.24
C THR A 417 15.45 -30.20 -7.93
N ALA A 418 14.62 -30.95 -8.65
CA ALA A 418 14.46 -32.39 -8.44
C ALA A 418 15.76 -33.17 -8.68
N LEU A 419 16.50 -32.84 -9.74
CA LEU A 419 17.79 -33.46 -10.06
C LEU A 419 18.86 -33.15 -9.01
N THR A 420 18.93 -31.91 -8.54
CA THR A 420 19.87 -31.47 -7.52
C THR A 420 19.58 -32.13 -6.16
N PHE A 421 18.30 -32.28 -5.78
CA PHE A 421 17.93 -33.08 -4.60
C PHE A 421 18.31 -34.55 -4.74
N LEU A 422 18.06 -35.15 -5.92
CA LEU A 422 18.41 -36.54 -6.18
C LEU A 422 19.93 -36.77 -6.12
N GLN A 423 20.73 -35.89 -6.73
CA GLN A 423 22.20 -35.94 -6.66
C GLN A 423 22.68 -35.75 -5.22
N ALA A 424 22.09 -34.81 -4.48
CA ALA A 424 22.45 -34.58 -3.09
C ALA A 424 22.22 -35.85 -2.25
N ALA A 425 21.04 -36.45 -2.35
CA ALA A 425 20.66 -37.65 -1.59
C ALA A 425 21.47 -38.90 -1.98
N THR A 426 21.74 -39.10 -3.27
CA THR A 426 22.38 -40.34 -3.77
C THR A 426 23.91 -40.28 -3.76
N TRP A 427 24.51 -39.10 -3.94
CA TRP A 427 25.95 -38.96 -4.16
C TRP A 427 26.66 -38.10 -3.12
N ASN A 428 26.08 -36.96 -2.73
CA ASN A 428 26.79 -35.98 -1.90
C ASN A 428 26.72 -36.33 -0.41
N VAL A 429 25.56 -36.75 0.10
CA VAL A 429 25.35 -37.03 1.54
C VAL A 429 26.34 -38.07 2.09
N SER A 430 26.75 -39.06 1.27
CA SER A 430 27.71 -40.09 1.67
C SER A 430 29.18 -39.65 1.62
N ARG A 431 29.48 -38.48 1.04
CA ARG A 431 30.84 -37.99 0.78
C ARG A 431 31.20 -36.69 1.50
N VAL A 432 30.20 -35.97 2.01
CA VAL A 432 30.38 -34.73 2.77
C VAL A 432 31.01 -35.06 4.13
N ARG A 433 32.15 -34.42 4.44
CA ARG A 433 32.92 -34.62 5.68
C ARG A 433 33.02 -33.36 6.53
N THR A 434 32.81 -32.19 5.95
CA THR A 434 32.93 -30.91 6.67
C THR A 434 31.60 -30.17 6.75
N VAL A 435 31.44 -29.34 7.79
CA VAL A 435 30.25 -28.48 7.95
C VAL A 435 30.07 -27.55 6.75
N LEU A 436 31.18 -27.05 6.19
CA LEU A 436 31.19 -26.19 5.02
C LEU A 436 30.59 -26.88 3.78
N GLU A 437 30.95 -28.14 3.56
CA GLU A 437 30.40 -28.95 2.46
C GLU A 437 28.89 -29.24 2.66
N VAL A 438 28.46 -29.52 3.89
CA VAL A 438 27.02 -29.66 4.21
C VAL A 438 26.27 -28.37 3.86
N MET A 439 26.80 -27.22 4.24
CA MET A 439 26.19 -25.91 3.92
C MET A 439 26.11 -25.67 2.42
N MET A 440 27.14 -26.02 1.64
CA MET A 440 27.10 -25.89 0.19
C MET A 440 26.02 -26.77 -0.45
N VAL A 441 25.87 -28.01 0.00
CA VAL A 441 24.81 -28.91 -0.51
C VAL A 441 23.43 -28.36 -0.19
N ILE A 442 23.23 -27.85 1.04
CA ILE A 442 21.97 -27.21 1.42
C ILE A 442 21.67 -26.00 0.54
N VAL A 443 22.65 -25.13 0.30
CA VAL A 443 22.49 -23.96 -0.60
C VAL A 443 22.18 -24.41 -2.03
N ALA A 444 22.87 -25.43 -2.54
CA ALA A 444 22.65 -25.98 -3.87
C ALA A 444 21.23 -26.54 -4.05
N CYS A 445 20.64 -27.15 -3.01
CA CYS A 445 19.25 -27.62 -3.07
C CYS A 445 18.23 -26.48 -2.84
N ALA A 446 18.52 -25.55 -1.93
CA ALA A 446 17.59 -24.50 -1.54
C ALA A 446 17.44 -23.40 -2.61
N ALA A 447 18.52 -23.04 -3.29
CA ALA A 447 18.53 -21.99 -4.30
C ALA A 447 17.58 -22.27 -5.49
N PRO A 448 17.65 -23.41 -6.20
CA PRO A 448 16.75 -23.71 -7.31
C PRO A 448 15.31 -23.93 -6.83
N ALA A 449 15.11 -24.51 -5.63
CA ALA A 449 13.77 -24.65 -5.04
C ALA A 449 13.10 -23.29 -4.81
N LEU A 450 13.83 -22.33 -4.23
CA LEU A 450 13.34 -20.97 -4.04
C LEU A 450 13.10 -20.26 -5.39
N ALA A 451 14.00 -20.45 -6.36
CA ALA A 451 13.86 -19.89 -7.70
C ALA A 451 12.61 -20.41 -8.42
N ALA A 452 12.33 -21.72 -8.33
CA ALA A 452 11.12 -22.33 -8.89
C ALA A 452 9.85 -21.71 -8.29
N VAL A 453 9.80 -21.55 -6.96
CA VAL A 453 8.68 -20.93 -6.26
C VAL A 453 8.44 -19.49 -6.73
N VAL A 454 9.49 -18.68 -6.83
CA VAL A 454 9.42 -17.28 -7.32
C VAL A 454 8.94 -17.23 -8.77
N LEU A 455 9.45 -18.10 -9.65
CA LEU A 455 9.08 -18.15 -11.06
C LEU A 455 7.61 -18.54 -11.26
N TRP A 456 7.14 -19.59 -10.57
CA TRP A 456 5.73 -19.99 -10.61
C TRP A 456 4.80 -18.91 -10.05
N GLY A 457 5.25 -18.19 -9.01
CA GLY A 457 4.57 -17.01 -8.51
C GLY A 457 4.38 -15.93 -9.57
N ALA A 458 5.44 -15.61 -10.30
CA ALA A 458 5.42 -14.62 -11.37
C ALA A 458 4.52 -15.05 -12.54
N VAL A 459 4.52 -16.34 -12.90
CA VAL A 459 3.63 -16.93 -13.91
C VAL A 459 2.17 -16.74 -13.52
N ARG A 460 1.77 -17.11 -12.29
CA ARG A 460 0.40 -16.97 -11.80
C ARG A 460 -0.05 -15.51 -11.79
N ARG A 461 0.76 -14.62 -11.20
CA ARG A 461 0.42 -13.18 -11.09
C ARG A 461 0.23 -12.52 -12.44
N ARG A 462 1.05 -12.85 -13.45
CA ARG A 462 0.93 -12.23 -14.78
C ARG A 462 -0.06 -12.93 -15.71
N GLY A 463 -0.55 -14.12 -15.35
CA GLY A 463 -1.66 -14.77 -16.04
C GLY A 463 -2.92 -13.91 -16.02
N THR A 464 -3.24 -13.32 -14.86
CA THR A 464 -4.43 -12.48 -14.64
C THR A 464 -4.42 -11.12 -15.35
N LEU A 465 -3.37 -10.80 -16.12
CA LEU A 465 -3.26 -9.54 -16.87
C LEU A 465 -3.64 -9.67 -18.35
N ARG A 466 -3.89 -10.90 -18.84
CA ARG A 466 -4.12 -11.19 -20.26
C ARG A 466 -5.42 -11.94 -20.56
N ASP A 467 -6.08 -12.42 -19.50
CA ASP A 467 -7.48 -12.86 -19.53
C ASP A 467 -8.33 -11.63 -19.17
#